data_AF-A0AA88XWP2-F1
#
_entry.id   AF-A0AA88XWP2-F1
#
_cell.length_a   1.000
_cell.length_b   1.000
_cell.length_c   1.000
_cell.angle_alpha   90.00
_cell.angle_beta   90.00
_cell.angle_gamma   90.00
#
_symmetry.space_group_name_H-M   'P 1'
#
loop_
_entity.id
_entity.type
_entity.pdbx_description
1 polymer ?
#
loop_
_entity_poly.entity_id
_entity_poly.type
_entity_poly.pdbx_seq_one_letter_code
_entity_poly.pdbx_strand_id
1 'polypeptide(L)'
;MATSNDKSTAEGESNTPPIPVPREHKALDYLLSQIPKKAQKGMLVQCDLDLLCVDADSEYIVLGSNVGTLFLYSRKREVMERLKTNSHNDLITAVRLHHGLEHQVVAGTSKGIVYIFQLPSSLPGQNKRLQMFVVKDMHKHKITCCVWSLNGMKVFTGDDSGVVVSTEFDAYQGQCKSSVTLVERDSQIIQLHHAHKALLVSTNHRSFIFRPDADDHIIQVGQKERKIVGDFGACFIPAMCKPDDASAVCVKTRNESVEGGHGWKSHQYIFVQRTPSKGPS
;
A
#
# COMPACT_ATOMS: atom_id res chain seq x y z
N MET A 1 -54.22 -14.99 34.87
CA MET A 1 -54.64 -15.35 33.50
C MET A 1 -54.91 -14.05 32.78
N ALA A 2 -53.94 -13.56 32.00
CA ALA A 2 -53.87 -13.75 30.54
C ALA A 2 -54.86 -12.79 29.83
N THR A 3 -54.49 -11.92 28.89
CA THR A 3 -53.24 -11.60 28.19
C THR A 3 -53.52 -10.28 27.45
N SER A 4 -52.70 -9.25 27.65
CA SER A 4 -52.51 -8.19 26.65
C SER A 4 -51.28 -8.56 25.83
N ASN A 5 -51.36 -8.46 24.50
CA ASN A 5 -50.21 -8.37 23.62
C ASN A 5 -50.67 -7.94 22.23
N ASP A 6 -50.74 -6.62 22.04
CA ASP A 6 -50.58 -6.01 20.73
C ASP A 6 -49.10 -6.18 20.33
N LYS A 7 -48.85 -6.99 19.30
CA LYS A 7 -47.55 -7.07 18.62
C LYS A 7 -47.57 -6.09 17.46
N SER A 8 -47.05 -4.89 17.68
CA SER A 8 -46.57 -4.02 16.60
C SER A 8 -45.20 -4.52 16.15
N THR A 9 -45.15 -5.11 14.97
CA THR A 9 -43.92 -5.48 14.28
C THR A 9 -43.28 -4.21 13.73
N ALA A 10 -42.34 -3.62 14.47
CA ALA A 10 -41.45 -2.60 13.93
C ALA A 10 -40.31 -3.31 13.18
N GLU A 11 -40.41 -3.37 11.86
CA GLU A 11 -39.29 -3.71 11.00
C GLU A 11 -38.24 -2.60 11.12
N GLY A 12 -37.13 -2.90 11.80
CA GLY A 12 -35.99 -2.01 11.87
C GLY A 12 -35.28 -1.99 10.53
N GLU A 13 -35.52 -0.95 9.73
CA GLU A 13 -34.70 -0.65 8.56
C GLU A 13 -33.23 -0.53 9.00
N SER A 14 -32.40 -1.44 8.50
CA SER A 14 -30.96 -1.37 8.70
C SER A 14 -30.44 -0.12 7.99
N ASN A 15 -30.17 0.94 8.76
CA ASN A 15 -29.53 2.18 8.33
C ASN A 15 -28.04 1.96 7.97
N THR A 16 -27.76 1.00 7.08
CA THR A 16 -26.45 0.90 6.45
C THR A 16 -26.31 2.04 5.45
N PRO A 17 -25.30 2.93 5.59
CA PRO A 17 -25.06 3.97 4.61
C PRO A 17 -24.84 3.35 3.23
N PRO A 18 -25.35 3.98 2.16
CA PRO A 18 -25.22 3.45 0.81
C PRO A 18 -23.75 3.27 0.46
N ILE A 19 -23.42 2.09 -0.07
CA ILE A 19 -22.07 1.77 -0.55
C ILE A 19 -21.70 2.81 -1.61
N PRO A 20 -20.58 3.54 -1.47
CA PRO A 20 -20.15 4.50 -2.47
C PRO A 20 -19.98 3.80 -3.82
N VAL A 21 -20.77 4.21 -4.81
CA VAL A 21 -20.67 3.69 -6.18
C VAL A 21 -19.35 4.20 -6.78
N PRO A 22 -18.47 3.31 -7.29
CA PRO A 22 -17.27 3.75 -8.00
C PRO A 22 -17.65 4.68 -9.15
N ARG A 23 -16.96 5.83 -9.24
CA ARG A 23 -17.17 6.82 -10.30
C ARG A 23 -15.95 6.88 -11.18
N GLU A 24 -16.19 6.95 -12.49
CA GLU A 24 -15.14 7.32 -13.42
C GLU A 24 -14.85 8.82 -13.24
N HIS A 25 -13.58 9.14 -12.98
CA HIS A 25 -13.12 10.52 -12.86
C HIS A 25 -12.57 11.00 -14.19
N LYS A 26 -12.74 12.30 -14.49
CA LYS A 26 -12.14 12.93 -15.67
C LYS A 26 -10.62 12.70 -15.66
N ALA A 27 -10.05 12.46 -16.84
CA ALA A 27 -8.62 12.36 -17.03
C ALA A 27 -7.88 13.56 -16.42
N LEU A 28 -6.78 13.28 -15.71
CA LEU A 28 -5.94 14.28 -15.04
C LEU A 28 -4.88 14.83 -15.99
N ASP A 29 -5.28 15.26 -17.19
CA ASP A 29 -4.36 15.70 -18.26
C ASP A 29 -3.47 16.88 -17.84
N TYR A 30 -3.98 17.74 -16.96
CA TYR A 30 -3.25 18.87 -16.40
C TYR A 30 -2.05 18.44 -15.53
N LEU A 31 -2.12 17.27 -14.90
CA LEU A 31 -1.04 16.71 -14.10
C LEU A 31 -0.01 16.07 -15.03
N LEU A 32 -0.50 15.25 -15.97
CA LEU A 32 0.36 14.51 -16.91
C LEU A 32 1.12 15.45 -17.86
N SER A 33 0.55 16.60 -18.21
CA SER A 33 1.23 17.61 -19.03
C SER A 33 2.45 18.25 -18.36
N GLN A 34 2.56 18.17 -17.03
CA GLN A 34 3.72 18.66 -16.27
C GLN A 34 4.85 17.61 -16.20
N ILE A 35 4.63 16.40 -16.70
CA ILE A 35 5.61 15.32 -16.72
C ILE A 35 6.22 15.23 -18.12
N PRO A 36 7.56 15.21 -18.25
CA PRO A 36 8.20 15.09 -19.56
C PRO A 36 7.93 13.70 -20.17
N LYS A 37 7.69 13.64 -21.48
CA LYS A 37 7.47 12.35 -22.18
C LYS A 37 8.74 11.50 -22.32
N LYS A 38 9.91 12.12 -22.22
CA LYS A 38 11.21 11.48 -22.38
C LYS A 38 12.12 11.83 -21.22
N ALA A 39 13.03 10.92 -20.91
CA ALA A 39 14.03 11.09 -19.87
C ALA A 39 15.42 10.64 -20.35
N GLN A 40 16.45 11.09 -19.64
CA GLN A 40 17.83 10.63 -19.83
C GLN A 40 18.11 9.47 -18.89
N LYS A 41 18.61 8.36 -19.43
CA LYS A 41 19.05 7.17 -18.70
C LYS A 41 20.58 7.12 -18.76
N GLY A 42 21.25 7.59 -17.71
CA GLY A 42 22.70 7.86 -17.74
C GLY A 42 23.05 9.11 -18.55
N MET A 43 24.30 9.21 -19.02
CA MET A 43 24.83 10.44 -19.63
C MET A 43 24.39 10.68 -21.09
N LEU A 44 24.11 9.62 -21.86
CA LEU A 44 24.01 9.73 -23.32
C LEU A 44 22.75 9.07 -23.92
N VAL A 45 22.00 8.28 -23.14
CA VAL A 45 20.85 7.54 -23.67
C VAL A 45 19.57 8.26 -23.31
N GLN A 46 18.76 8.59 -24.32
CA GLN A 46 17.39 9.06 -24.13
C GLN A 46 16.44 7.86 -24.20
N CYS A 47 15.43 7.85 -23.34
CA CYS A 47 14.39 6.83 -23.31
C CYS A 47 13.02 7.50 -23.13
N ASP A 48 11.97 6.74 -23.43
CA ASP A 48 10.61 7.14 -23.08
C ASP A 48 10.44 7.03 -21.56
N LEU A 49 9.72 8.00 -20.99
CA LEU A 49 9.44 8.00 -19.57
C LEU A 49 8.19 7.18 -19.31
N ASP A 50 8.35 6.08 -18.58
CA ASP A 50 7.23 5.25 -18.14
C ASP A 50 6.92 5.53 -16.67
N LEU A 51 5.62 5.65 -16.37
CA LEU A 51 5.10 5.69 -15.00
C LEU A 51 4.68 4.27 -14.61
N LEU A 52 5.22 3.77 -13.51
CA LEU A 52 5.17 2.35 -13.15
C LEU A 52 4.27 2.05 -11.96
N CYS A 53 4.13 3.01 -11.04
CA CYS A 53 3.33 2.86 -9.84
C CYS A 53 2.80 4.22 -9.39
N VAL A 54 1.69 4.21 -8.64
CA VAL A 54 0.99 5.41 -8.17
C VAL A 54 0.49 5.21 -6.76
N ASP A 55 0.49 6.27 -5.97
CA ASP A 55 -0.32 6.38 -4.76
C ASP A 55 -0.86 7.79 -4.61
N ALA A 56 -1.96 7.95 -3.88
CA ALA A 56 -2.61 9.25 -3.73
C ALA A 56 -3.31 9.39 -2.39
N ASP A 57 -3.28 10.62 -1.85
CA ASP A 57 -4.12 11.06 -0.74
C ASP A 57 -4.85 12.37 -1.11
N SER A 58 -5.41 13.04 -0.10
CA SER A 58 -6.13 14.31 -0.28
C SER A 58 -5.23 15.48 -0.69
N GLU A 59 -3.93 15.41 -0.40
CA GLU A 59 -2.97 16.52 -0.61
C GLU A 59 -2.05 16.27 -1.81
N TYR A 60 -1.70 15.01 -2.07
CA TYR A 60 -0.68 14.61 -3.04
C TYR A 60 -1.11 13.45 -3.93
N ILE A 61 -0.51 13.41 -5.12
CA ILE A 61 -0.42 12.22 -5.97
C ILE A 61 1.07 11.96 -6.19
N VAL A 62 1.53 10.74 -5.94
CA VAL A 62 2.91 10.34 -6.21
C VAL A 62 2.95 9.28 -7.30
N LEU A 63 3.88 9.43 -8.24
CA LEU A 63 4.10 8.51 -9.35
C LEU A 63 5.57 8.07 -9.36
N GLY A 64 5.82 6.77 -9.41
CA GLY A 64 7.16 6.21 -9.62
C GLY A 64 7.45 5.99 -11.11
N SER A 65 8.71 6.15 -11.53
CA SER A 65 9.11 6.04 -12.94
C SER A 65 10.20 5.00 -13.21
N ASN A 66 10.45 4.74 -14.50
CA ASN A 66 11.52 3.87 -14.99
C ASN A 66 12.95 4.47 -14.92
N VAL A 67 13.10 5.72 -14.45
CA VAL A 67 14.37 6.46 -14.35
C VAL A 67 14.69 6.91 -12.92
N GLY A 68 14.19 6.19 -11.92
CA GLY A 68 14.51 6.43 -10.52
C GLY A 68 14.04 7.79 -9.99
N THR A 69 13.05 8.41 -10.64
CA THR A 69 12.47 9.70 -10.23
C THR A 69 11.03 9.49 -9.80
N LEU A 70 10.64 10.07 -8.67
CA LEU A 70 9.25 10.18 -8.27
C LEU A 70 8.71 11.54 -8.69
N PHE A 71 7.51 11.56 -9.25
CA PHE A 71 6.76 12.75 -9.61
C PHE A 71 5.68 12.96 -8.56
N LEU A 72 5.86 13.98 -7.73
CA LEU A 72 4.96 14.33 -6.63
C LEU A 72 4.13 15.56 -7.04
N TYR A 73 2.86 15.35 -7.32
CA TYR A 73 1.92 16.43 -7.61
C TYR A 73 1.25 16.91 -6.33
N SER A 74 1.40 18.19 -6.00
CA SER A 74 0.63 18.83 -4.94
C SER A 74 -0.73 19.26 -5.47
N ARG A 75 -1.81 18.69 -4.93
CA ARG A 75 -3.18 19.04 -5.33
C ARG A 75 -3.54 20.48 -4.95
N LYS A 76 -3.05 20.95 -3.80
CA LYS A 76 -3.30 22.32 -3.31
C LYS A 76 -2.58 23.39 -4.13
N ARG A 77 -1.32 23.14 -4.50
CA ARG A 77 -0.50 24.09 -5.27
C ARG A 77 -0.63 23.92 -6.77
N GLU A 78 -1.18 22.80 -7.20
CA GLU A 78 -1.28 22.35 -8.59
C GLU A 78 0.07 22.23 -9.33
N VAL A 79 1.14 21.96 -8.59
CA VAL A 79 2.52 21.90 -9.10
C VAL A 79 3.09 20.50 -8.97
N MET A 80 3.79 20.06 -10.02
CA MET A 80 4.60 18.86 -10.03
C MET A 80 6.02 19.10 -9.51
N GLU A 81 6.43 18.32 -8.51
CA GLU A 81 7.78 18.28 -7.96
C GLU A 81 8.46 16.95 -8.30
N ARG A 82 9.80 16.98 -8.46
CA ARG A 82 10.60 15.79 -8.78
C ARG A 82 11.43 15.39 -7.58
N LEU A 83 11.14 14.23 -6.98
CA LEU A 83 11.96 13.63 -5.94
C LEU A 83 12.95 12.68 -6.62
N LYS A 84 14.22 13.07 -6.64
CA LYS A 84 15.28 12.27 -7.26
C LYS A 84 15.86 11.29 -6.26
N THR A 85 15.91 10.03 -6.64
CA THR A 85 16.74 9.06 -5.92
C THR A 85 18.22 9.26 -6.26
N ASN A 86 19.12 8.58 -5.55
CA ASN A 86 20.54 8.55 -5.88
C ASN A 86 20.88 7.67 -7.10
N SER A 87 19.88 7.02 -7.73
CA SER A 87 20.08 6.15 -8.88
C SER A 87 19.14 6.54 -10.02
N HIS A 88 19.70 7.06 -11.10
CA HIS A 88 18.93 7.54 -12.25
C HIS A 88 18.43 6.44 -13.19
N ASN A 89 18.76 5.18 -12.91
CA ASN A 89 18.48 4.05 -13.81
C ASN A 89 17.65 2.94 -13.14
N ASP A 90 17.22 3.13 -11.90
CA ASP A 90 16.45 2.12 -11.18
C ASP A 90 14.95 2.32 -11.42
N LEU A 91 14.25 1.21 -11.67
CA LEU A 91 12.80 1.23 -11.83
C LEU A 91 12.18 1.41 -10.44
N ILE A 92 11.32 2.41 -10.27
CA ILE A 92 10.50 2.56 -9.07
C ILE A 92 9.30 1.63 -9.20
N THR A 93 9.25 0.58 -8.40
CA THR A 93 8.29 -0.52 -8.55
C THR A 93 7.15 -0.46 -7.54
N ALA A 94 7.33 0.25 -6.43
CA ALA A 94 6.29 0.48 -5.43
C ALA A 94 6.44 1.88 -4.84
N VAL A 95 5.32 2.55 -4.56
CA VAL A 95 5.26 3.82 -3.84
C VAL A 95 4.13 3.80 -2.82
N ARG A 96 4.31 4.49 -1.69
CA ARG A 96 3.24 4.69 -0.70
C ARG A 96 3.35 6.04 0.00
N LEU A 97 2.25 6.77 0.07
CA LEU A 97 2.08 7.97 0.89
C LEU A 97 1.69 7.56 2.31
N HIS A 98 2.24 8.25 3.30
CA HIS A 98 1.73 8.18 4.65
C HIS A 98 0.58 9.19 4.82
N HIS A 99 -0.61 8.70 5.18
CA HIS A 99 -1.84 9.50 5.31
C HIS A 99 -1.95 10.27 6.65
N GLY A 100 -0.83 10.49 7.36
CA GLY A 100 -0.81 11.21 8.63
C GLY A 100 -0.40 12.68 8.50
N LEU A 101 -0.09 13.30 9.64
CA LEU A 101 0.32 14.71 9.72
C LEU A 101 1.68 14.98 9.08
N GLU A 102 2.57 14.01 9.17
CA GLU A 102 3.87 14.06 8.54
C GLU A 102 3.74 13.45 7.14
N HIS A 103 3.77 14.33 6.13
CA HIS A 103 3.74 13.93 4.74
C HIS A 103 5.04 13.21 4.40
N GLN A 104 4.97 11.89 4.32
CA GLN A 104 6.11 11.03 4.02
C GLN A 104 5.77 10.14 2.82
N VAL A 105 6.81 9.81 2.05
CA VAL A 105 6.71 8.95 0.87
C VAL A 105 7.73 7.85 1.00
N VAL A 106 7.32 6.60 0.82
CA VAL A 106 8.26 5.48 0.61
C VAL A 106 8.23 5.05 -0.85
N ALA A 107 9.38 4.70 -1.39
CA ALA A 107 9.52 4.10 -2.70
C ALA A 107 10.47 2.90 -2.66
N GLY A 108 10.06 1.80 -3.30
CA GLY A 108 10.87 0.62 -3.51
C GLY A 108 11.32 0.50 -4.96
N THR A 109 12.48 -0.12 -5.20
CA THR A 109 13.02 -0.31 -6.55
C THR A 109 13.09 -1.77 -6.99
N SER A 110 13.30 -1.96 -8.29
CA SER A 110 13.60 -3.27 -8.89
C SER A 110 14.90 -3.90 -8.39
N LYS A 111 15.76 -3.16 -7.70
CA LYS A 111 17.03 -3.66 -7.14
C LYS A 111 16.99 -3.89 -5.62
N GLY A 112 15.82 -3.81 -5.00
CA GLY A 112 15.68 -4.00 -3.56
C GLY A 112 16.12 -2.79 -2.72
N ILE A 113 16.27 -1.61 -3.33
CA ILE A 113 16.56 -0.38 -2.59
C ILE A 113 15.25 0.27 -2.16
N VAL A 114 15.20 0.75 -0.92
CA VAL A 114 14.05 1.51 -0.40
C VAL A 114 14.49 2.94 -0.10
N TYR A 115 13.72 3.90 -0.60
CA TYR A 115 13.86 5.32 -0.35
C TYR A 115 12.71 5.82 0.49
N ILE A 116 13.02 6.58 1.53
CA ILE A 116 12.02 7.26 2.37
C ILE A 116 12.26 8.75 2.22
N PHE A 117 11.25 9.48 1.76
CA PHE A 117 11.26 10.93 1.65
C PHE A 117 10.37 11.54 2.74
N GLN A 118 10.93 12.45 3.52
CA GLN A 118 10.14 13.31 4.39
C GLN A 118 9.94 14.65 3.68
N LEU A 119 8.68 14.98 3.38
CA LEU A 119 8.34 16.19 2.64
C LEU A 119 8.40 17.42 3.56
N PRO A 120 8.71 18.62 3.01
CA PRO A 120 8.67 19.86 3.76
C PRO A 120 7.28 20.10 4.36
N SER A 121 7.22 20.37 5.67
CA SER A 121 5.97 20.71 6.36
C SER A 121 5.88 22.21 6.62
N SER A 122 4.71 22.80 6.40
CA SER A 122 4.43 24.19 6.76
C SER A 122 4.22 24.39 8.27
N LEU A 123 4.02 23.31 9.05
CA LEU A 123 3.74 23.39 10.48
C LEU A 123 4.93 23.91 11.30
N PRO A 124 4.71 24.67 12.40
CA PRO A 124 5.77 25.07 13.31
C PRO A 124 6.49 23.87 13.94
N GLY A 125 7.81 23.97 14.14
CA GLY A 125 8.62 22.89 14.73
C GLY A 125 8.91 21.68 13.83
N GLN A 126 8.35 21.66 12.62
CA GLN A 126 8.53 20.58 11.64
C GLN A 126 9.59 20.91 10.59
N ASN A 127 10.10 19.87 9.93
CA ASN A 127 11.15 20.00 8.94
C ASN A 127 10.70 20.85 7.74
N LYS A 128 11.52 21.85 7.39
CA LYS A 128 11.28 22.77 6.26
C LYS A 128 11.97 22.35 4.97
N ARG A 129 12.75 21.27 4.99
CA ARG A 129 13.51 20.78 3.85
C ARG A 129 13.13 19.34 3.54
N LEU A 130 13.23 18.99 2.27
CA LEU A 130 13.11 17.61 1.83
C LEU A 130 14.28 16.82 2.42
N GLN A 131 13.98 15.71 3.10
CA GLN A 131 14.98 14.74 3.52
C GLN A 131 14.75 13.41 2.79
N MET A 132 15.84 12.71 2.54
CA MET A 132 15.84 11.40 1.91
C MET A 132 16.69 10.43 2.72
N PHE A 133 16.12 9.29 3.03
CA PHE A 133 16.77 8.18 3.69
C PHE A 133 16.81 6.99 2.72
N VAL A 134 17.89 6.23 2.78
CA VAL A 134 18.13 5.12 1.84
C VAL A 134 18.43 3.86 2.63
N VAL A 135 17.58 2.85 2.47
CA VAL A 135 17.79 1.50 3.01
C VAL A 135 18.31 0.63 1.89
N LYS A 136 19.49 0.04 2.10
CA LYS A 136 20.16 -0.88 1.18
C LYS A 136 20.40 -2.21 1.87
N ASP A 137 20.67 -3.23 1.05
CA ASP A 137 21.13 -4.56 1.49
C ASP A 137 20.15 -5.36 2.37
N MET A 138 18.95 -4.85 2.60
CA MET A 138 17.86 -5.57 3.30
C MET A 138 17.05 -6.46 2.35
N HIS A 139 16.82 -5.99 1.13
CA HIS A 139 16.21 -6.76 0.05
C HIS A 139 17.24 -7.02 -1.05
N LYS A 140 17.29 -8.26 -1.55
CA LYS A 140 18.13 -8.66 -2.70
C LYS A 140 17.32 -8.73 -4.00
N HIS A 141 16.03 -8.45 -3.90
CA HIS A 141 15.00 -8.72 -4.87
C HIS A 141 14.13 -7.48 -5.09
N LYS A 142 13.33 -7.48 -6.16
CA LYS A 142 12.48 -6.32 -6.49
C LYS A 142 11.46 -6.07 -5.39
N ILE A 143 11.38 -4.84 -4.90
CA ILE A 143 10.33 -4.43 -3.98
C ILE A 143 8.98 -4.43 -4.72
N THR A 144 7.99 -5.10 -4.15
CA THR A 144 6.67 -5.29 -4.77
C THR A 144 5.59 -4.43 -4.12
N CYS A 145 5.74 -4.13 -2.83
CA CYS A 145 4.76 -3.36 -2.09
C CYS A 145 5.38 -2.69 -0.85
N CYS A 146 4.74 -1.61 -0.39
CA CYS A 146 5.12 -0.89 0.81
C CYS A 146 3.86 -0.51 1.59
N VAL A 147 3.92 -0.52 2.92
CA VAL A 147 2.84 -0.02 3.79
C VAL A 147 3.41 0.68 5.02
N TRP A 148 2.83 1.84 5.35
CA TRP A 148 3.17 2.57 6.56
C TRP A 148 2.42 2.04 7.78
N SER A 149 3.04 2.12 8.95
CA SER A 149 2.32 2.10 10.21
C SER A 149 1.44 3.34 10.34
N LEU A 150 0.37 3.25 11.14
CA LEU A 150 -0.61 4.33 11.29
C LEU A 150 0.01 5.64 11.82
N ASN A 151 1.09 5.55 12.59
CA ASN A 151 1.81 6.70 13.15
C ASN A 151 2.95 7.22 12.24
N GLY A 152 3.22 6.59 11.11
CA GLY A 152 4.28 7.01 10.18
C GLY A 152 5.71 6.81 10.69
N MET A 153 5.90 6.09 11.79
CA MET A 153 7.24 5.85 12.36
C MET A 153 7.89 4.55 11.87
N LYS A 154 7.11 3.71 11.18
CA LYS A 154 7.56 2.41 10.68
C LYS A 154 6.98 2.17 9.30
N VAL A 155 7.79 1.64 8.41
CA VAL A 155 7.36 1.19 7.09
C VAL A 155 7.71 -0.28 6.92
N PHE A 156 6.78 -1.03 6.32
CA PHE A 156 7.00 -2.41 5.94
C PHE A 156 7.12 -2.49 4.43
N THR A 157 8.15 -3.17 3.94
CA THR A 157 8.40 -3.40 2.52
C THR A 157 8.47 -4.88 2.23
N GLY A 158 7.79 -5.32 1.17
CA GLY A 158 7.82 -6.70 0.70
C GLY A 158 8.51 -6.82 -0.66
N ASP A 159 9.17 -7.94 -0.92
CA ASP A 159 9.79 -8.24 -2.21
C ASP A 159 9.25 -9.49 -2.92
N ASP A 160 9.74 -9.71 -4.14
CA ASP A 160 9.34 -10.86 -4.98
C ASP A 160 9.96 -12.20 -4.60
N SER A 161 10.85 -12.24 -3.60
CA SER A 161 11.35 -13.48 -3.01
C SER A 161 10.61 -13.91 -1.74
N GLY A 162 9.67 -13.09 -1.28
CA GLY A 162 8.88 -13.36 -0.08
C GLY A 162 9.45 -12.78 1.21
N VAL A 163 10.43 -11.87 1.12
CA VAL A 163 10.99 -11.20 2.28
C VAL A 163 10.16 -9.96 2.62
N VAL A 164 9.86 -9.79 3.90
CA VAL A 164 9.30 -8.57 4.47
C VAL A 164 10.30 -7.94 5.43
N VAL A 165 10.59 -6.65 5.22
CA VAL A 165 11.46 -5.85 6.06
C VAL A 165 10.63 -4.79 6.77
N SER A 166 10.92 -4.58 8.06
CA SER A 166 10.45 -3.42 8.82
C SER A 166 11.57 -2.40 8.89
N THR A 167 11.29 -1.16 8.53
CA THR A 167 12.19 -0.03 8.73
C THR A 167 11.53 0.96 9.70
N GLU A 168 12.14 1.12 10.87
CA GLU A 168 11.82 2.19 11.81
C GLU A 168 12.56 3.45 11.41
N PHE A 169 11.82 4.54 11.31
CA PHE A 169 12.28 5.83 10.82
C PHE A 169 12.20 6.88 11.94
N ASP A 170 13.36 7.47 12.28
CA ASP A 170 13.45 8.60 13.20
C ASP A 170 13.90 9.84 12.43
N ALA A 171 12.94 10.69 12.09
CA ALA A 171 13.17 11.95 11.40
C ALA A 171 14.03 12.94 12.21
N TYR A 172 13.89 12.94 13.54
CA TYR A 172 14.60 13.88 14.41
C TYR A 172 16.08 13.54 14.49
N GLN A 173 16.40 12.25 14.58
CA GLN A 173 17.78 11.77 14.59
C GLN A 173 18.35 11.58 13.18
N GLY A 174 17.50 11.60 12.16
CA GLY A 174 17.88 11.33 10.78
C GLY A 174 18.38 9.90 10.56
N GLN A 175 17.79 8.92 11.27
CA GLN A 175 18.25 7.54 11.25
C GLN A 175 17.13 6.58 10.80
N CYS A 176 17.54 5.47 10.21
CA CYS A 176 16.67 4.34 9.89
C CYS A 176 17.26 3.07 10.51
N LYS A 177 16.42 2.30 11.19
CA LYS A 177 16.77 0.96 11.68
C LYS A 177 15.91 -0.06 10.95
N SER A 178 16.55 -0.96 10.22
CA SER A 178 15.84 -1.95 9.41
C SER A 178 16.16 -3.36 9.85
N SER A 179 15.16 -4.23 9.83
CA SER A 179 15.31 -5.66 10.12
C SER A 179 14.36 -6.49 9.27
N VAL A 180 14.83 -7.67 8.86
CA VAL A 180 13.96 -8.68 8.26
C VAL A 180 12.98 -9.15 9.33
N THR A 181 11.69 -9.00 9.03
CA THR A 181 10.58 -9.29 9.95
C THR A 181 9.96 -10.64 9.66
N LEU A 182 9.86 -11.01 8.38
CA LEU A 182 9.22 -12.24 7.95
C LEU A 182 9.84 -12.71 6.63
N VAL A 183 9.94 -14.02 6.45
CA VAL A 183 10.37 -14.66 5.20
C VAL A 183 9.38 -15.77 4.85
N GLU A 184 8.57 -15.54 3.82
CA GLU A 184 7.70 -16.54 3.22
C GLU A 184 8.38 -17.09 1.96
N ARG A 185 9.13 -18.19 2.09
CA ARG A 185 9.98 -18.71 1.01
C ARG A 185 9.17 -19.02 -0.25
N ASP A 186 9.78 -18.74 -1.41
CA ASP A 186 9.27 -19.05 -2.75
C ASP A 186 7.88 -18.44 -3.06
N SER A 187 7.51 -17.37 -2.33
CA SER A 187 6.17 -16.82 -2.31
C SER A 187 6.23 -15.29 -2.36
N GLN A 188 6.11 -14.71 -3.56
CA GLN A 188 6.18 -13.27 -3.76
C GLN A 188 5.18 -12.54 -2.84
N ILE A 189 5.64 -11.50 -2.14
CA ILE A 189 4.75 -10.62 -1.40
C ILE A 189 3.98 -9.76 -2.42
N ILE A 190 2.66 -9.80 -2.39
CA ILE A 190 1.78 -9.07 -3.32
C ILE A 190 1.29 -7.77 -2.70
N GLN A 191 0.81 -7.85 -1.45
CA GLN A 191 0.28 -6.70 -0.74
C GLN A 191 0.50 -6.87 0.76
N LEU A 192 0.78 -5.75 1.41
CA LEU A 192 0.81 -5.62 2.85
C LEU A 192 -0.28 -4.63 3.30
N HIS A 193 -0.90 -4.91 4.44
CA HIS A 193 -1.81 -3.97 5.08
C HIS A 193 -1.62 -4.00 6.60
N HIS A 194 -1.20 -2.87 7.18
CA HIS A 194 -0.91 -2.76 8.60
C HIS A 194 -2.09 -2.10 9.35
N ALA A 195 -2.64 -2.81 10.34
CA ALA A 195 -3.64 -2.26 11.25
C ALA A 195 -3.64 -3.05 12.57
N HIS A 196 -4.08 -2.42 13.66
CA HIS A 196 -4.24 -3.10 14.96
C HIS A 196 -2.99 -3.83 15.48
N LYS A 197 -1.79 -3.25 15.24
CA LYS A 197 -0.47 -3.86 15.52
C LYS A 197 -0.18 -5.16 14.76
N ALA A 198 -1.04 -5.54 13.83
CA ALA A 198 -0.88 -6.69 12.98
C ALA A 198 -0.54 -6.26 11.54
N LEU A 199 0.19 -7.13 10.85
CA LEU A 199 0.50 -7.01 9.45
C LEU A 199 -0.25 -8.09 8.69
N LEU A 200 -1.25 -7.70 7.91
CA LEU A 200 -1.83 -8.60 6.93
C LEU A 200 -0.84 -8.74 5.78
N VAL A 201 -0.47 -9.98 5.48
CA VAL A 201 0.43 -10.34 4.39
C VAL A 201 -0.35 -11.13 3.36
N SER A 202 -0.39 -10.63 2.13
CA SER A 202 -0.92 -11.34 0.98
C SER A 202 0.22 -11.70 0.05
N THR A 203 0.39 -12.99 -0.24
CA THR A 203 1.39 -13.50 -1.16
C THR A 203 0.73 -14.05 -2.41
N ASN A 204 1.47 -14.66 -3.33
CA ASN A 204 0.92 -15.39 -4.47
C ASN A 204 0.18 -16.68 -4.07
N HIS A 205 0.63 -17.36 -3.01
CA HIS A 205 0.12 -18.65 -2.53
C HIS A 205 -0.97 -18.54 -1.46
N ARG A 206 -0.93 -17.53 -0.59
CA ARG A 206 -1.88 -17.43 0.54
C ARG A 206 -1.98 -16.01 1.10
N SER A 207 -2.88 -15.83 2.05
CA SER A 207 -2.93 -14.62 2.89
C SER A 207 -2.95 -15.03 4.36
N PHE A 208 -2.30 -14.25 5.21
CA PHE A 208 -2.24 -14.48 6.65
C PHE A 208 -2.04 -13.17 7.40
N ILE A 209 -2.30 -13.21 8.70
CA ILE A 209 -2.05 -12.10 9.62
C ILE A 209 -0.80 -12.45 10.41
N PHE A 210 0.18 -11.57 10.40
CA PHE A 210 1.42 -11.66 11.16
C PHE A 210 1.38 -10.66 12.31
N ARG A 211 1.67 -11.11 13.54
CA ARG A 211 1.67 -10.28 14.75
C ARG A 211 3.08 -10.24 15.37
N PRO A 212 3.92 -9.26 15.01
CA PRO A 212 5.27 -9.15 15.56
C PRO A 212 5.31 -8.83 17.07
N ASP A 213 4.21 -8.31 17.62
CA ASP A 213 4.08 -8.01 19.04
C ASP A 213 3.65 -9.22 19.89
N ALA A 214 3.27 -10.32 19.25
CA ALA A 214 2.78 -11.54 19.88
C ALA A 214 3.65 -12.75 19.51
N ASP A 215 4.96 -12.66 19.78
CA ASP A 215 5.93 -13.73 19.53
C ASP A 215 5.93 -14.21 18.06
N ASP A 216 5.89 -13.25 17.13
CA ASP A 216 5.86 -13.49 15.68
C ASP A 216 4.75 -14.44 15.22
N HIS A 217 3.59 -14.42 15.90
CA HIS A 217 2.49 -15.33 15.63
C HIS A 217 1.87 -15.11 14.24
N ILE A 218 1.62 -16.22 13.53
CA ILE A 218 1.02 -16.25 12.18
C ILE A 218 -0.38 -16.89 12.25
N ILE A 219 -1.38 -16.16 11.74
CA ILE A 219 -2.77 -16.61 11.64
C ILE A 219 -3.17 -16.71 10.17
N GLN A 220 -3.35 -17.94 9.68
CA GLN A 220 -3.77 -18.21 8.31
C GLN A 220 -5.17 -17.64 8.02
N VAL A 221 -5.30 -16.86 6.94
CA VAL A 221 -6.61 -16.50 6.38
C VAL A 221 -7.08 -17.67 5.49
N GLY A 222 -8.26 -18.19 5.78
CA GLY A 222 -8.74 -19.44 5.20
C GLY A 222 -8.13 -20.68 5.88
N GLN A 223 -8.46 -21.86 5.37
CA GLN A 223 -7.97 -23.15 5.91
C GLN A 223 -6.89 -23.79 5.04
N LYS A 224 -6.73 -23.33 3.79
CA LYS A 224 -5.82 -23.88 2.80
C LYS A 224 -5.18 -22.75 2.02
N GLU A 225 -4.03 -23.04 1.44
CA GLU A 225 -3.44 -22.21 0.39
C GLU A 225 -4.38 -22.08 -0.81
N ARG A 226 -4.06 -21.11 -1.67
CA ARG A 226 -4.82 -20.86 -2.88
C ARG A 226 -4.65 -22.02 -3.84
N LYS A 227 -5.78 -22.53 -4.33
CA LYS A 227 -5.80 -23.53 -5.40
C LYS A 227 -5.19 -22.99 -6.71
N ILE A 228 -5.29 -21.68 -6.93
CA ILE A 228 -4.73 -20.97 -8.09
C ILE A 228 -3.79 -19.90 -7.55
N VAL A 229 -2.51 -20.03 -7.88
CA VAL A 229 -1.49 -19.02 -7.58
C VAL A 229 -1.80 -17.74 -8.35
N GLY A 230 -1.62 -16.58 -7.73
CA GLY A 230 -1.76 -15.29 -8.41
C GLY A 230 -1.72 -14.08 -7.50
N ASP A 231 -1.92 -12.92 -8.09
CA ASP A 231 -1.73 -11.62 -7.43
C ASP A 231 -3.04 -11.14 -6.81
N PHE A 232 -3.41 -11.75 -5.68
CA PHE A 232 -4.60 -11.35 -4.94
C PHE A 232 -4.22 -10.43 -3.79
N GLY A 233 -4.95 -9.32 -3.66
CA GLY A 233 -4.82 -8.39 -2.55
C GLY A 233 -5.71 -8.76 -1.37
N ALA A 234 -5.42 -8.20 -0.20
CA ALA A 234 -6.29 -8.25 0.94
C ALA A 234 -6.13 -7.03 1.86
N CYS A 235 -7.21 -6.66 2.55
CA CYS A 235 -7.21 -5.57 3.52
C CYS A 235 -8.11 -5.90 4.72
N PHE A 236 -7.89 -5.18 5.82
CA PHE A 236 -8.78 -5.17 6.97
C PHE A 236 -9.99 -4.30 6.66
N ILE A 237 -11.17 -4.71 7.13
CA ILE A 237 -12.39 -3.92 6.97
C ILE A 237 -12.30 -2.66 7.85
N PRO A 238 -12.37 -1.44 7.28
CA PRO A 238 -12.43 -0.22 8.06
C PRO A 238 -13.70 -0.20 8.93
N ALA A 239 -13.58 0.22 10.18
CA ALA A 239 -14.66 0.39 11.16
C ALA A 239 -15.19 -0.85 11.90
N MET A 240 -14.52 -2.02 11.81
CA MET A 240 -14.88 -3.18 12.64
C MET A 240 -13.66 -3.72 13.41
N CYS A 241 -13.66 -3.35 14.69
CA CYS A 241 -13.36 -4.22 15.84
C CYS A 241 -11.97 -4.19 16.51
N LYS A 242 -11.94 -4.79 17.71
CA LYS A 242 -10.73 -5.10 18.50
C LYS A 242 -9.79 -5.97 17.65
N PRO A 243 -8.47 -6.01 17.94
CA PRO A 243 -7.51 -6.82 17.17
C PRO A 243 -7.91 -8.29 16.94
N ASP A 244 -8.72 -8.86 17.84
CA ASP A 244 -9.18 -10.26 17.80
C ASP A 244 -10.36 -10.53 16.86
N ASP A 245 -11.03 -9.48 16.40
CA ASP A 245 -12.22 -9.55 15.53
C ASP A 245 -11.89 -9.15 14.08
N ALA A 246 -10.60 -8.96 13.77
CA ALA A 246 -10.14 -8.46 12.50
C ALA A 246 -10.58 -9.38 11.34
N SER A 247 -11.50 -8.88 10.52
CA SER A 247 -11.97 -9.56 9.31
C SER A 247 -11.21 -9.02 8.10
N ALA A 248 -10.76 -9.94 7.23
CA ALA A 248 -10.00 -9.63 6.03
C ALA A 248 -10.75 -10.04 4.76
N VAL A 249 -10.72 -9.19 3.74
CA VAL A 249 -11.30 -9.47 2.42
C VAL A 249 -10.19 -9.74 1.42
N CYS A 250 -10.32 -10.79 0.59
CA CYS A 250 -9.36 -11.12 -0.47
C CYS A 250 -9.96 -10.87 -1.85
N VAL A 251 -9.25 -10.14 -2.72
CA VAL A 251 -9.75 -9.71 -4.04
C VAL A 251 -8.87 -10.25 -5.17
N LYS A 252 -9.51 -10.74 -6.24
CA LYS A 252 -8.85 -11.14 -7.50
C LYS A 252 -8.99 -10.03 -8.54
N THR A 253 -7.89 -9.58 -9.13
CA THR A 253 -7.94 -8.80 -10.38
C THR A 253 -8.10 -9.74 -11.58
N ARG A 254 -9.03 -9.43 -12.49
CA ARG A 254 -9.12 -10.11 -13.79
C ARG A 254 -8.25 -9.34 -14.78
N ASN A 255 -7.28 -10.02 -15.40
CA ASN A 255 -6.58 -9.44 -16.55
C ASN A 255 -7.53 -9.50 -17.75
N GLU A 256 -8.15 -8.38 -18.10
CA GLU A 256 -8.73 -8.20 -19.44
C GLU A 256 -7.70 -7.44 -20.27
N SER A 257 -7.18 -8.08 -21.32
CA SER A 257 -6.35 -7.45 -22.32
C SER A 257 -7.24 -6.51 -23.14
N VAL A 258 -7.12 -5.20 -22.92
CA VAL A 258 -7.68 -4.21 -23.83
C VAL A 258 -6.73 -4.14 -25.03
N GLU A 259 -7.13 -4.70 -26.17
CA GLU A 259 -6.43 -4.44 -27.42
C GLU A 259 -6.49 -2.93 -27.72
N GLY A 260 -5.33 -2.29 -27.82
CA GLY A 260 -5.20 -0.96 -28.45
C GLY A 260 -5.22 0.28 -27.56
N GLY A 261 -5.04 0.19 -26.24
CA GLY A 261 -4.94 1.39 -25.39
C GLY A 261 -4.03 1.23 -24.19
N HIS A 262 -3.37 2.31 -23.76
CA HIS A 262 -2.69 2.39 -22.46
C HIS A 262 -3.75 2.29 -21.33
N GLY A 263 -4.19 1.07 -21.06
CA GLY A 263 -5.27 0.77 -20.12
C GLY A 263 -4.75 0.65 -18.69
N TRP A 264 -5.27 1.48 -17.79
CA TRP A 264 -5.17 1.25 -16.36
C TRP A 264 -6.02 0.02 -16.00
N LYS A 265 -5.47 -0.89 -15.19
CA LYS A 265 -6.18 -2.10 -14.75
C LYS A 265 -7.34 -1.71 -13.82
N SER A 266 -8.58 -1.95 -14.25
CA SER A 266 -9.76 -1.79 -13.38
C SER A 266 -9.79 -2.89 -12.32
N HIS A 267 -9.96 -2.51 -11.06
CA HIS A 267 -10.05 -3.45 -9.93
C HIS A 267 -11.52 -3.78 -9.67
N GLN A 268 -11.95 -5.02 -9.94
CA GLN A 268 -13.21 -5.56 -9.43
C GLN A 268 -12.97 -6.28 -8.10
N TYR A 269 -13.80 -5.99 -7.10
CA TYR A 269 -13.68 -6.48 -5.73
C TYR A 269 -14.52 -7.74 -5.53
N ILE A 270 -13.94 -8.81 -4.98
CA ILE A 270 -14.69 -9.98 -4.48
C ILE A 270 -14.62 -9.94 -2.95
N PHE A 271 -15.78 -10.02 -2.30
CA PHE A 271 -15.90 -10.02 -0.84
C PHE A 271 -15.75 -11.46 -0.31
N VAL A 272 -14.83 -11.68 0.63
CA VAL A 272 -14.75 -12.93 1.38
C VAL A 272 -14.91 -12.59 2.86
N GLN A 273 -16.07 -12.91 3.41
CA GLN A 273 -16.35 -12.85 4.84
C GLN A 273 -15.99 -14.22 5.45
N ARG A 274 -15.25 -14.26 6.56
CA ARG A 274 -15.09 -15.50 7.33
C ARG A 274 -16.14 -15.55 8.43
N THR A 275 -16.89 -16.65 8.46
CA THR A 275 -17.88 -16.98 9.49
C THR A 275 -17.21 -17.15 10.86
N PRO A 276 -17.81 -16.66 11.96
CA PRO A 276 -17.28 -16.85 13.29
C PRO A 276 -17.15 -18.35 13.60
N SER A 277 -15.98 -18.77 14.09
CA SER A 277 -15.81 -20.09 14.66
C SER A 277 -16.69 -20.18 15.92
N LYS A 278 -17.68 -21.08 15.94
CA LYS A 278 -18.30 -21.46 17.19
C LYS A 278 -17.19 -22.04 18.09
N GLY A 279 -16.95 -21.40 19.23
CA GLY A 279 -16.10 -21.96 20.27
C GLY A 279 -16.67 -23.29 20.79
N PRO A 280 -15.85 -24.14 21.43
CA PRO A 280 -16.35 -25.37 22.03
C PRO A 280 -17.29 -25.01 23.19
N SER A 281 -18.45 -25.68 23.21
CA SER A 281 -19.39 -25.72 24.34
C SER A 281 -18.85 -26.57 25.48
#